data_AF-A0A1A8DTG3-F1
#
_entry.id   AF-A0A1A8DTG3-F1
#
_cell.length_a   1.000
_cell.length_b   1.000
_cell.length_c   1.000
_cell.angle_alpha   90.00
_cell.angle_beta   90.00
_cell.angle_gamma   90.00
#
_symmetry.space_group_name_H-M   'P 1'
#
loop_
_entity.id
_entity.type
_entity.pdbx_description
1 polymer ?
#
loop_
_entity_poly.entity_id
_entity_poly.type
_entity_poly.pdbx_seq_one_letter_code
_entity_poly.pdbx_strand_id
1 'polypeptide(L)' 'MEEGSEVMEDIVFRGVEFSVKIELDKNLLIVEVSDSMTADQWRGEFDPAYIEDLTRKTGNFKQFPIFCSMLESAVRK' A
#
# COMPACT_ATOMS: atom_id res chain seq x y z
N MET A 1 -4.37 -2.40 -10.00
CA MET A 1 -4.62 -1.01 -9.57
C MET A 1 -4.51 -0.06 -10.75
N GLU A 2 -5.62 0.61 -11.05
CA GLU A 2 -5.70 1.63 -12.12
C GLU A 2 -5.29 3.01 -11.56
N GLU A 3 -4.84 3.93 -12.42
CA GLU A 3 -4.53 5.29 -12.00
C GLU A 3 -5.80 6.01 -11.49
N GLY A 4 -5.71 6.69 -10.37
CA GLY A 4 -6.82 7.33 -9.67
C GLY A 4 -7.69 6.36 -8.85
N SER A 5 -7.30 5.09 -8.73
CA SER A 5 -8.02 4.14 -7.86
C SER A 5 -7.57 4.26 -6.41
N GLU A 6 -8.53 4.00 -5.52
CA GLU A 6 -8.36 3.98 -4.07
C GLU A 6 -9.04 2.72 -3.52
N VAL A 7 -8.41 2.10 -2.52
CA VAL A 7 -8.99 1.00 -1.75
C VAL A 7 -8.76 1.29 -0.27
N MET A 8 -9.79 1.11 0.54
CA MET A 8 -9.71 1.23 1.99
C MET A 8 -10.43 0.05 2.63
N GLU A 9 -9.73 -0.69 3.48
CA GLU A 9 -10.25 -1.86 4.19
C GLU A 9 -9.75 -1.89 5.63
N ASP A 10 -10.57 -2.43 6.53
CA ASP A 10 -10.18 -2.63 7.93
C ASP A 10 -9.46 -3.98 8.08
N ILE A 11 -8.20 -3.94 8.55
CA ILE A 11 -7.32 -5.09 8.64
C ILE A 11 -6.81 -5.25 10.07
N VAL A 12 -6.89 -6.48 10.58
CA VAL A 12 -6.37 -6.83 11.90
C VAL A 12 -4.89 -7.22 11.80
N PHE A 13 -4.00 -6.39 12.36
CA PHE A 13 -2.60 -6.70 12.54
C PHE A 13 -2.33 -7.04 14.01
N ARG A 14 -1.95 -8.31 14.28
CA ARG A 14 -1.59 -8.80 15.63
C ARG A 14 -2.68 -8.57 16.69
N GLY A 15 -3.95 -8.63 16.28
CA GLY A 15 -5.11 -8.47 17.17
C GLY A 15 -5.61 -7.04 17.33
N VAL A 16 -4.98 -6.06 16.67
CA VAL A 16 -5.42 -4.65 16.63
C VAL A 16 -5.96 -4.34 15.24
N GLU A 17 -7.12 -3.68 15.18
CA GLU A 17 -7.78 -3.28 13.94
C GLU A 17 -7.24 -1.93 13.46
N PHE A 18 -6.85 -1.87 12.19
CA PHE A 18 -6.38 -0.65 11.53
C PHE A 18 -7.14 -0.45 10.24
N SER A 19 -7.44 0.80 9.92
CA SER A 19 -7.95 1.15 8.59
C SER A 19 -6.76 1.33 7.65
N VAL A 20 -6.68 0.50 6.61
CA VAL A 20 -5.61 0.53 5.62
C VAL A 20 -6.14 1.10 4.32
N LYS A 21 -5.64 2.27 3.95
CA LYS A 21 -5.93 2.93 2.69
C LYS A 21 -4.73 2.82 1.74
N ILE A 22 -4.99 2.44 0.50
CA ILE A 22 -4.03 2.52 -0.60
C ILE A 22 -4.62 3.33 -1.74
N GLU A 23 -3.81 4.15 -2.37
CA GLU A 23 -4.21 5.04 -3.48
C GLU A 23 -3.09 5.09 -4.51
N LEU A 24 -3.45 5.17 -5.79
CA LEU A 24 -2.50 5.33 -6.88
C LEU A 24 -2.80 6.63 -7.64
N ASP A 25 -2.04 7.69 -7.37
CA ASP A 25 -2.18 9.00 -8.05
C ASP A 25 -0.93 9.30 -8.88
N LYS A 26 -1.08 9.55 -10.19
CA LYS A 26 0.03 9.97 -11.09
C LYS A 26 1.31 9.13 -10.94
N ASN A 27 1.16 7.81 -10.96
CA ASN A 27 2.24 6.83 -10.74
C ASN A 27 2.90 6.87 -9.35
N LEU A 28 2.27 7.49 -8.36
CA LEU A 28 2.70 7.50 -6.97
C LEU A 28 1.80 6.57 -6.17
N LEU A 29 2.38 5.56 -5.55
CA LEU A 29 1.67 4.68 -4.62
C LEU A 29 1.64 5.36 -3.25
N ILE A 30 0.46 5.66 -2.76
CA ILE A 30 0.22 6.22 -1.43
C ILE A 30 -0.35 5.10 -0.55
N VAL A 31 0.25 4.89 0.61
CA VAL A 31 -0.22 3.91 1.61
C VAL A 31 -0.41 4.64 2.92
N GLU A 32 -1.58 4.49 3.51
CA GLU A 32 -1.95 5.05 4.79
C GLU A 32 -2.52 3.98 5.70
N VAL A 33 -2.09 4.00 6.96
CA VAL A 33 -2.58 3.10 8.01
C VAL A 33 -2.99 3.97 9.18
N SER A 34 -4.23 3.79 9.63
CA SER A 34 -4.81 4.56 10.73
C SER A 34 -5.31 3.63 11.83
N ASP A 35 -4.91 3.91 13.07
CA ASP A 35 -5.44 3.25 14.27
C ASP A 35 -6.64 4.05 14.78
N SER A 36 -7.84 3.46 14.70
CA SER A 36 -9.09 4.10 15.09
C SER A 36 -9.21 4.35 16.59
N MET A 37 -8.46 3.61 17.41
CA MET A 37 -8.52 3.69 18.87
C MET A 37 -7.57 4.74 19.44
N THR A 38 -6.41 4.90 18.83
CA THR A 38 -5.36 5.85 19.28
C THR A 38 -5.32 7.13 18.45
N ALA A 39 -5.99 7.16 17.29
CA ALA A 39 -5.88 8.19 16.27
C ALA A 39 -4.46 8.35 15.68
N ASP A 40 -3.59 7.36 15.88
CA ASP A 40 -2.29 7.32 15.24
C ASP A 40 -2.43 7.05 13.74
N GLN A 41 -1.63 7.74 12.93
CA GLN A 41 -1.65 7.63 11.48
C GLN A 41 -0.23 7.54 10.93
N TRP A 42 -0.03 6.63 9.99
CA TRP A 42 1.22 6.47 9.25
C TRP A 42 0.93 6.56 7.76
N ARG A 43 1.64 7.44 7.06
CA ARG A 43 1.48 7.66 5.62
C ARG A 43 2.83 7.58 4.92
N GLY A 44 2.87 6.85 3.81
CA GLY A 44 4.04 6.72 2.94
C GLY A 44 3.66 6.94 1.48
N GLU A 45 4.56 7.57 0.74
CA GLU A 45 4.43 7.79 -0.71
C GLU A 45 5.63 7.16 -1.42
N PHE A 46 5.37 6.43 -2.49
CA PHE A 46 6.39 5.62 -3.17
C PHE A 46 6.28 5.77 -4.68
N ASP A 47 7.34 6.29 -5.28
CA ASP A 47 7.45 6.35 -6.74
C ASP A 47 7.83 4.97 -7.33
N PRO A 48 7.73 4.82 -8.67
CA PRO A 48 8.02 3.54 -9.32
C PRO A 48 9.46 3.06 -9.12
N ALA A 49 10.44 3.97 -9.15
CA ALA A 49 11.85 3.62 -9.02
C ALA A 49 12.17 3.08 -7.63
N TYR A 50 11.58 3.68 -6.59
CA TYR A 50 11.72 3.24 -5.21
C TYR A 50 11.19 1.82 -5.01
N ILE A 51 9.97 1.53 -5.46
CA ILE A 51 9.36 0.19 -5.32
C ILE A 51 10.15 -0.88 -6.09
N GLU A 52 10.60 -0.55 -7.30
CA GLU A 52 11.37 -1.46 -8.13
C GLU A 52 12.75 -1.76 -7.53
N ASP A 53 13.42 -0.77 -6.94
CA ASP A 53 14.67 -0.96 -6.21
C ASP A 53 14.46 -1.74 -4.91
N LEU A 54 13.38 -1.45 -4.16
CA LEU A 54 12.99 -2.18 -2.96
C LEU A 54 12.81 -3.67 -3.25
N THR A 55 12.03 -4.02 -4.26
CA THR A 55 11.75 -5.43 -4.61
C THR A 55 12.97 -6.13 -5.21
N ARG A 56 13.89 -5.39 -5.82
CA ARG A 56 15.20 -5.93 -6.24
C ARG A 56 16.06 -6.27 -5.04
N LYS A 57 16.11 -5.39 -4.02
CA LYS A 57 16.88 -5.60 -2.78
C LYS A 57 16.39 -6.79 -1.96
N THR A 58 15.12 -7.16 -2.06
CA THR A 58 14.59 -8.38 -1.43
C THR A 58 14.86 -9.67 -2.23
N GLY A 59 15.46 -9.57 -3.42
CA GLY A 59 15.77 -10.71 -4.29
C GLY A 59 14.62 -11.22 -5.15
N ASN A 60 13.48 -10.51 -5.19
CA ASN A 60 12.31 -10.91 -5.97
C ASN A 60 11.66 -9.70 -6.67
N PHE A 61 12.34 -9.19 -7.70
CA PHE A 61 11.93 -8.01 -8.46
C PHE A 61 10.45 -8.05 -8.90
N LYS A 62 9.77 -6.91 -8.76
CA LYS A 62 8.42 -6.66 -9.30
C LYS A 62 8.43 -5.31 -10.00
N GLN A 63 7.85 -5.26 -11.21
CA GLN A 63 7.53 -4.00 -11.84
C GLN A 63 6.50 -3.25 -11.01
N PHE A 64 6.57 -1.92 -10.97
CA PHE A 64 5.70 -1.10 -10.14
C PHE A 64 4.19 -1.41 -10.30
N PRO A 65 3.60 -1.50 -11.50
CA PRO A 65 2.16 -1.79 -11.66
C PRO A 65 1.75 -3.18 -11.14
N ILE A 66 2.66 -4.16 -11.22
CA ILE A 66 2.45 -5.51 -10.68
C ILE A 66 2.42 -5.43 -9.15
N PHE A 67 3.37 -4.71 -8.55
CA PHE A 67 3.40 -4.52 -7.10
C PHE A 67 2.14 -3.83 -6.58
N CYS A 68 1.68 -2.75 -7.23
CA CYS A 68 0.44 -2.07 -6.84
C CYS A 68 -0.77 -3.01 -6.91
N SER A 69 -0.88 -3.84 -7.95
CA SER A 69 -1.98 -4.81 -8.08
C SER A 69 -1.89 -5.95 -7.05
N MET A 70 -0.67 -6.38 -6.68
CA MET A 70 -0.47 -7.34 -5.60
C MET A 70 -0.89 -6.77 -4.25
N LEU A 71 -0.51 -5.52 -3.96
CA LEU A 71 -0.89 -4.84 -2.72
C LEU A 71 -2.40 -4.62 -2.66
N GLU A 72 -3.02 -4.19 -3.77
CA GLU A 72 -4.47 -4.06 -3.88
C GLU A 72 -5.19 -5.36 -3.56
N SER A 73 -4.73 -6.47 -4.13
CA SER A 73 -5.30 -7.79 -3.88
C SER A 73 -5.12 -8.20 -2.41
N ALA A 74 -3.97 -7.90 -1.80
CA ALA A 74 -3.71 -8.20 -0.40
C ALA A 74 -4.59 -7.38 0.56
N VAL A 75 -4.93 -6.15 0.21
CA VAL A 75 -5.81 -5.28 1.00
C VAL A 75 -7.27 -5.74 0.89
N ARG A 76 -7.74 -6.08 -0.32
CA ARG A 76 -9.14 -6.49 -0.57
C ARG A 76 -9.53 -7.86 0.01
N LYS A 77 -8.56 -8.71 0.35
CA LYS A 77 -8.70 -10.15 0.70
C LYS A 77 -9.30 -11.04 -0.39
#